data_AF-A0A919ZXW0-F1
#
_entry.id   AF-A0A919ZXW0-F1
#
_cell.length_a   1.000
_cell.length_b   1.000
_cell.length_c   1.000
_cell.angle_alpha   90.00
_cell.angle_beta   90.00
_cell.angle_gamma   90.00
#
_symmetry.space_group_name_H-M   'P 1'
#
loop_
_entity.id
_entity.type
_entity.pdbx_description
1 polymer ?
#
loop_
_entity_poly.entity_id
_entity_poly.type
_entity_poly.pdbx_seq_one_letter_code
_entity_poly.pdbx_strand_id
1 'polypeptide(L)'
;MRWGSNSFRWVRPLHSILAVFEAEVLHGELDLGHDKLVFTNMTRGHRCCGAEKISVDNFADYQDKLRKARVIIDRNERKRLIKKKPKNWLTLRN
;
A
#
# COMPACT_ATOMS: atom_id res chain seq x y z
N MET A 1 16.94 8.38 -10.67
CA MET A 1 17.88 8.53 -9.54
C MET A 1 18.41 7.16 -9.18
N ARG A 2 19.73 7.00 -9.02
CA ARG A 2 20.30 5.79 -8.42
C ARG A 2 20.30 5.99 -6.91
N TRP A 3 19.83 5.01 -6.16
CA TRP A 3 19.89 5.05 -4.70
C TRP A 3 21.00 4.11 -4.25
N GLY A 4 22.06 4.66 -3.63
CA GLY A 4 23.22 3.90 -3.19
C GLY A 4 24.04 3.27 -4.32
N SER A 5 24.72 2.16 -4.03
CA SER A 5 25.51 1.38 -4.99
C SER A 5 24.64 0.55 -5.96
N ASN A 6 23.32 0.48 -5.75
CA ASN A 6 22.41 -0.38 -6.54
C ASN A 6 22.34 -0.01 -8.03
N SER A 7 22.42 -1.05 -8.86
CA SER A 7 22.28 -0.97 -10.32
C SER A 7 20.82 -0.84 -10.77
N PHE A 8 19.87 -1.23 -9.92
CA PHE A 8 18.43 -1.16 -10.18
C PHE A 8 17.91 0.29 -10.20
N ARG A 9 17.21 0.66 -11.27
CA ARG A 9 16.72 2.02 -11.49
C ARG A 9 15.23 2.13 -11.14
N TRP A 10 14.91 2.75 -10.01
CA TRP A 10 13.53 3.08 -9.62
C TRP A 10 13.40 4.55 -9.19
N VAL A 11 12.18 5.07 -9.20
CA VAL A 11 11.92 6.49 -8.84
C VAL A 11 12.02 6.72 -7.32
N ARG A 12 11.79 5.69 -6.50
CA ARG A 12 11.81 5.74 -5.02
C ARG A 12 12.47 4.48 -4.42
N PRO A 13 12.80 4.45 -3.13
CA PRO A 13 13.16 3.18 -2.48
C PRO A 13 11.95 2.24 -2.45
N LEU A 14 12.15 0.99 -2.88
CA LEU A 14 11.18 -0.09 -2.71
C LEU A 14 11.39 -0.72 -1.34
N HIS A 15 10.31 -0.94 -0.59
CA HIS A 15 10.38 -1.45 0.79
C HIS A 15 9.82 -2.87 0.94
N SER A 16 8.92 -3.29 0.08
CA SER A 16 8.28 -4.61 0.12
C SER A 16 7.55 -4.88 -1.19
N ILE A 17 7.46 -6.15 -1.58
CA ILE A 17 6.67 -6.60 -2.73
C ILE A 17 5.62 -7.58 -2.23
N LEU A 18 4.35 -7.24 -2.41
CA LEU A 18 3.24 -8.12 -2.09
C LEU A 18 2.96 -9.02 -3.29
N ALA A 19 3.22 -10.32 -3.19
CA ALA A 19 2.97 -11.28 -4.26
C ALA A 19 2.39 -12.57 -3.68
N VAL A 20 1.08 -12.74 -3.84
CA VAL A 20 0.30 -13.84 -3.27
C VAL A 20 -0.57 -14.44 -4.38
N PHE A 21 -0.61 -15.76 -4.45
CA PHE A 21 -1.44 -16.53 -5.37
C PHE A 21 -2.03 -17.72 -4.62
N GLU A 22 -3.35 -17.92 -4.71
CA GLU A 22 -4.05 -19.01 -3.98
C GLU A 22 -3.76 -19.05 -2.47
N ALA A 23 -3.68 -17.89 -1.82
CA ALA A 23 -3.31 -17.73 -0.40
C ALA A 23 -1.87 -18.13 -0.03
N GLU A 24 -1.03 -18.42 -1.02
CA GLU A 24 0.40 -18.69 -0.82
C GLU A 24 1.26 -17.54 -1.33
N VAL A 25 2.36 -17.27 -0.61
CA VAL A 25 3.36 -16.30 -1.06
C VAL A 25 4.13 -16.91 -2.22
N LEU A 26 4.19 -16.19 -3.34
CA LEU A 26 4.98 -16.64 -4.48
C LEU A 26 6.46 -16.71 -4.09
N HIS A 27 7.10 -17.84 -4.42
CA HIS A 27 8.54 -17.98 -4.24
C HIS A 27 9.28 -17.13 -5.27
N GLY A 28 9.89 -16.05 -4.80
CA GLY A 28 10.66 -15.17 -5.65
C GLY A 28 11.17 -13.94 -4.91
N GLU A 29 12.03 -13.23 -5.60
CA GLU A 29 12.64 -12.01 -5.12
C GLU A 29 12.92 -11.06 -6.29
N LEU A 30 12.93 -9.76 -6.01
CA LEU A 30 13.40 -8.76 -6.94
C LEU A 30 14.84 -8.40 -6.59
N ASP A 31 15.76 -8.66 -7.52
CA ASP A 31 17.16 -8.26 -7.41
C ASP A 31 17.30 -6.75 -7.64
N LEU A 32 17.83 -6.04 -6.64
CA LEU A 32 18.10 -4.61 -6.70
C LEU A 32 19.58 -4.29 -7.04
N GLY A 33 20.43 -5.32 -7.21
CA GLY A 33 21.85 -5.23 -7.52
C GLY A 33 22.77 -5.56 -6.34
N HIS A 34 22.58 -4.92 -5.17
CA HIS A 34 23.27 -5.27 -3.91
C HIS A 34 22.35 -5.82 -2.83
N ASP A 35 21.04 -5.77 -3.03
CA ASP A 35 20.04 -6.26 -2.08
C ASP A 35 18.90 -6.94 -2.85
N LYS A 36 18.11 -7.76 -2.15
CA LYS A 36 17.03 -8.56 -2.72
C LYS A 36 15.75 -8.31 -1.93
N LEU A 37 14.68 -8.00 -2.65
CA LEU A 37 13.35 -7.89 -2.05
C LEU A 37 12.57 -9.19 -2.26
N VAL A 38 12.54 -10.02 -1.21
CA VAL A 38 11.76 -11.25 -1.18
C VAL A 38 10.26 -10.91 -1.18
N PHE A 39 9.50 -11.69 -1.95
CA PHE A 39 8.05 -11.57 -1.99
C PHE A 39 7.43 -11.92 -0.62
N THR A 40 6.34 -11.23 -0.28
CA THR A 40 5.66 -11.42 1.01
C THR A 40 4.15 -11.30 0.88
N ASN A 41 3.40 -11.80 1.86
CA ASN A 41 1.98 -11.54 2.06
C ASN A 41 1.72 -10.40 3.06
N MET A 42 2.77 -9.71 3.53
CA MET A 42 2.66 -8.67 4.53
C MET A 42 2.61 -7.27 3.91
N THR A 43 1.61 -6.49 4.28
CA THR A 43 1.46 -5.06 3.93
C THR A 43 1.28 -4.20 5.17
N ARG A 44 1.15 -2.89 5.00
CA ARG A 44 0.96 -1.92 6.10
C ARG A 44 -0.11 -0.90 5.77
N GLY A 45 -0.82 -0.46 6.81
CA GLY A 45 -1.82 0.60 6.74
C GLY A 45 -1.23 2.01 6.62
N HIS A 46 -2.05 3.02 6.94
CA HIS A 46 -1.64 4.42 6.88
C HIS A 46 -0.50 4.72 7.88
N ARG A 47 0.63 5.24 7.37
CA ARG A 47 1.88 5.46 8.14
C ARG A 47 1.70 6.26 9.44
N CYS A 48 0.79 7.23 9.45
CA CYS A 48 0.56 8.12 10.60
C CYS A 48 -0.43 7.59 11.65
N CYS A 49 -1.17 6.51 11.36
CA CYS A 49 -2.31 6.08 12.18
C CYS A 49 -2.15 4.68 12.78
N GLY A 50 -0.91 4.23 12.97
CA GLY A 50 -0.58 2.86 13.35
C GLY A 50 -0.28 2.04 12.09
N ALA A 51 1.01 1.86 11.82
CA ALA A 51 1.49 1.07 10.69
C ALA A 51 1.63 -0.42 11.08
N GLU A 52 0.55 -1.01 11.58
CA GLU A 52 0.54 -2.44 11.88
C GLU A 52 0.73 -3.25 10.60
N LYS A 53 1.43 -4.38 10.75
CA LYS A 53 1.60 -5.34 9.67
C LYS A 53 0.28 -6.07 9.45
N ILE A 54 -0.11 -6.20 8.19
CA ILE A 54 -1.36 -6.81 7.75
C ILE A 54 -0.97 -7.99 6.85
N SER A 55 -1.31 -9.21 7.25
CA SER A 55 -1.20 -10.38 6.38
C SER A 55 -2.38 -10.41 5.41
N VAL A 56 -2.14 -10.80 4.16
CA VAL A 56 -3.11 -10.75 3.07
C VAL A 56 -3.10 -12.08 2.32
N ASP A 57 -4.27 -12.68 2.17
CA ASP A 57 -4.38 -14.00 1.52
C ASP A 57 -4.96 -13.91 0.10
N ASN A 58 -5.78 -12.90 -0.17
CA ASN A 58 -6.35 -12.64 -1.48
C ASN A 58 -6.71 -11.15 -1.65
N PHE A 59 -7.18 -10.77 -2.84
CA PHE A 59 -7.49 -9.37 -3.14
C PHE A 59 -8.67 -8.79 -2.36
N ALA A 60 -9.71 -9.59 -2.08
CA ALA A 60 -10.85 -9.11 -1.30
C ALA A 60 -10.42 -8.80 0.14
N ASP A 61 -9.66 -9.73 0.75
CA ASP A 61 -9.06 -9.58 2.06
C ASP A 61 -8.09 -8.38 2.14
N TYR A 62 -7.29 -8.18 1.09
CA TYR A 62 -6.42 -7.01 0.93
C TYR A 62 -7.21 -5.69 1.02
N GLN A 63 -8.30 -5.60 0.26
CA GLN A 63 -9.15 -4.41 0.20
C GLN A 63 -9.82 -4.12 1.54
N ASP A 64 -10.36 -5.14 2.20
CA ASP A 64 -11.05 -5.01 3.48
C ASP A 64 -10.11 -4.63 4.62
N LYS A 65 -8.97 -5.32 4.72
CA LYS A 65 -7.96 -5.03 5.76
C LYS A 65 -7.36 -3.64 5.59
N LEU A 66 -7.05 -3.22 4.35
CA LEU A 66 -6.57 -1.86 4.10
C LEU A 66 -7.62 -0.80 4.38
N ARG A 67 -8.89 -1.05 4.05
CA ARG A 67 -10.00 -0.16 4.38
C ARG A 67 -10.14 0.03 5.89
N LYS A 68 -10.05 -1.05 6.69
CA LYS A 68 -10.01 -0.98 8.16
C LYS A 68 -8.82 -0.16 8.66
N ALA A 69 -7.67 -0.30 7.99
CA ALA A 69 -6.47 0.49 8.23
C ALA A 69 -6.50 1.91 7.61
N ARG A 70 -7.69 2.41 7.25
CA ARG A 70 -7.96 3.77 6.73
C ARG A 70 -7.31 4.05 5.38
N VAL A 71 -7.05 3.03 4.57
CA VAL A 71 -6.51 3.13 3.22
C VAL A 71 -7.58 2.72 2.20
N ILE A 72 -7.92 3.63 1.29
CA ILE A 72 -8.84 3.35 0.18
C ILE A 72 -8.01 3.12 -1.08
N ILE A 73 -8.02 1.88 -1.58
CA ILE A 73 -7.24 1.46 -2.75
C ILE A 73 -7.89 1.97 -4.04
N ASP A 74 -9.23 1.86 -4.14
CA ASP A 74 -9.95 2.25 -5.35
C ASP A 74 -10.01 3.78 -5.50
N ARG A 75 -9.43 4.27 -6.61
CA ARG A 75 -9.34 5.69 -6.91
C ARG A 75 -10.72 6.33 -7.12
N ASN A 76 -11.65 5.62 -7.74
CA ASN A 76 -12.97 6.15 -8.09
C ASN A 76 -13.83 6.29 -6.84
N GLU A 77 -13.79 5.30 -5.96
CA GLU A 77 -14.37 5.34 -4.63
C GLU A 77 -13.83 6.52 -3.82
N ARG A 78 -12.51 6.67 -3.76
CA ARG A 78 -11.90 7.81 -3.05
C ARG A 78 -12.39 9.14 -3.61
N LYS A 79 -12.47 9.27 -4.95
CA LYS A 79 -13.00 10.46 -5.63
C LYS A 79 -14.46 10.71 -5.28
N ARG A 80 -15.31 9.67 -5.26
CA ARG A 80 -16.73 9.78 -4.87
C ARG A 80 -16.88 10.24 -3.43
N LEU A 81 -16.11 9.67 -2.49
CA LEU A 81 -16.16 10.04 -1.08
C LEU A 81 -15.75 11.50 -0.85
N ILE A 82 -14.70 11.96 -1.55
CA ILE A 82 -14.26 13.37 -1.51
C ILE A 82 -15.37 14.28 -2.06
N LYS A 83 -15.98 13.93 -3.19
CA LYS A 83 -17.10 14.71 -3.77
C LYS A 83 -18.34 14.71 -2.87
N LYS A 84 -18.67 13.57 -2.25
CA LYS A 84 -19.85 13.39 -1.38
C LYS A 84 -19.67 14.03 0.00
N LYS A 85 -18.45 14.39 0.42
CA LYS A 85 -18.24 15.28 1.56
C LYS A 85 -18.27 16.73 1.07
N PRO A 86 -19.44 17.39 0.88
CA PRO A 86 -19.45 18.84 0.89
C PRO A 86 -18.94 19.25 2.26
N LYS A 87 -17.85 19.99 2.21
CA LYS A 87 -17.11 20.46 3.36
C LYS A 87 -18.15 21.34 4.14
N ASN A 88 -18.46 20.98 5.38
CA ASN A 88 -19.26 21.79 6.32
C ASN A 88 -18.44 23.00 6.85
N TRP A 89 -17.52 23.53 6.03
CA TRP A 89 -16.61 24.62 6.40
C TRP A 89 -17.28 25.99 6.28
N LEU A 90 -18.36 26.09 5.51
CA LEU A 90 -19.15 27.32 5.35
C LEU A 90 -20.18 27.50 6.46
N THR A 91 -20.63 26.42 7.11
CA THR A 91 -21.63 26.42 8.19
C THR A 91 -21.04 26.65 9.58
N LEU A 92 -19.71 26.70 9.72
CA LEU A 92 -19.01 27.01 10.97
C LEU A 92 -18.45 28.45 11.01
N ARG A 93 -18.89 29.32 10.09
CA ARG A 93 -18.44 30.72 9.98
C ARG A 93 -19.55 31.77 10.19
N ASN A 94 -20.73 31.36 10.62
CA ASN A 94 -21.77 32.26 11.13
C ASN A 94 -21.93 32.05 12.64
#